data_AF-A0A6L7ZVF6-F1
#
_entry.id   AF-A0A6L7ZVF6-F1
#
_cell.length_a   1.000
_cell.length_b   1.000
_cell.length_c   1.000
_cell.angle_alpha   90.00
_cell.angle_beta   90.00
_cell.angle_gamma   90.00
#
_symmetry.space_group_name_H-M   'P 1'
#
loop_
_entity.id
_entity.type
_entity.pdbx_description
1 polymer ?
#
loop_
_entity_poly.entity_id
_entity_poly.type
_entity_poly.pdbx_seq_one_letter_code
_entity_poly.pdbx_strand_id
1 'polypeptide(L)'
;MQGAGRRLSLIAELAAELGERHIAVRAARLALPLGSVRSRLAYPVIALPKRLPVEPALVLAVIRQESEFNARARSGAGARGLMQLLPSTARLAARRARLKWSRRRLSRDTAYNIRLG
;
A
#
# COMPACT_ATOMS: atom_id res chain seq x y z
N MET A 1 -18.97 -19.33 12.57
CA MET A 1 -17.95 -18.70 11.69
C MET A 1 -18.48 -17.52 10.86
N GLN A 2 -19.70 -17.57 10.30
CA GLN A 2 -20.22 -16.50 9.42
C GLN A 2 -20.32 -15.08 10.06
N GLY A 3 -20.62 -14.98 11.37
CA GLY A 3 -20.76 -13.69 12.04
C GLY A 3 -19.48 -12.86 12.12
N ALA A 4 -18.30 -13.51 12.23
CA ALA A 4 -17.02 -12.80 12.25
C ALA A 4 -16.66 -12.21 10.89
N GLY A 5 -16.89 -12.96 9.80
CA GLY A 5 -16.67 -12.50 8.43
C GLY A 5 -17.53 -11.29 8.07
N ARG A 6 -18.81 -11.32 8.46
CA ARG A 6 -19.73 -10.19 8.25
C ARG A 6 -19.28 -8.91 8.95
N ARG A 7 -18.85 -9.01 10.21
CA ARG A 7 -18.33 -7.85 10.97
C ARG A 7 -17.08 -7.26 10.32
N LEU A 8 -16.13 -8.10 9.89
CA LEU A 8 -14.94 -7.65 9.20
C LEU A 8 -15.26 -6.99 7.85
N SER A 9 -16.26 -7.47 7.12
CA SER A 9 -16.73 -6.82 5.90
C SER A 9 -17.32 -5.45 6.16
N LEU A 10 -18.15 -5.30 7.19
CA LEU A 10 -18.71 -3.99 7.57
C LEU A 10 -17.61 -3.00 7.98
N ILE A 11 -16.60 -3.46 8.72
CA ILE A 11 -15.42 -2.65 9.04
C ILE A 11 -14.69 -2.24 7.76
N ALA A 12 -14.49 -3.16 6.82
CA ALA A 12 -13.81 -2.87 5.57
C ALA A 12 -14.56 -1.83 4.72
N GLU A 13 -15.88 -1.94 4.66
CA GLU A 13 -16.77 -1.02 3.93
C GLU A 13 -16.75 0.37 4.57
N LEU A 14 -16.98 0.46 5.88
CA LEU A 14 -16.96 1.72 6.61
C LEU A 14 -15.59 2.42 6.50
N ALA A 15 -14.48 1.67 6.65
CA ALA A 15 -13.15 2.24 6.50
C ALA A 15 -12.91 2.76 5.08
N ALA A 16 -13.45 2.10 4.06
CA ALA A 16 -13.33 2.57 2.68
C ALA A 16 -14.13 3.86 2.46
N GLU A 17 -15.33 3.97 3.02
CA GLU A 17 -16.17 5.18 2.97
C GLU A 17 -15.51 6.36 3.67
N LEU A 18 -14.84 6.13 4.80
CA LEU A 18 -14.08 7.16 5.53
C LEU A 18 -12.74 7.52 4.87
N GLY A 19 -12.38 6.88 3.76
CA GLY A 19 -11.10 7.09 3.08
C GLY A 19 -9.89 6.42 3.76
N GLU A 20 -10.12 5.63 4.82
CA GLU A 20 -9.11 4.88 5.57
C GLU A 20 -8.73 3.57 4.86
N ARG A 21 -8.19 3.71 3.65
CA ARG A 21 -7.88 2.59 2.73
C ARG A 21 -7.10 1.47 3.38
N HIS A 22 -6.10 1.78 4.20
CA HIS A 22 -5.26 0.75 4.82
C HIS A 22 -6.01 -0.12 5.83
N ILE A 23 -6.94 0.47 6.59
CA ILE A 23 -7.82 -0.26 7.50
C ILE A 23 -8.79 -1.12 6.69
N ALA A 24 -9.36 -0.56 5.61
CA ALA A 24 -10.24 -1.31 4.72
C ALA A 24 -9.57 -2.55 4.14
N VAL A 25 -8.35 -2.39 3.64
CA VAL A 25 -7.52 -3.46 3.07
C VAL A 25 -7.21 -4.55 4.10
N ARG A 26 -6.86 -4.15 5.32
CA ARG A 26 -6.55 -5.08 6.41
C ARG A 26 -7.78 -5.87 6.84
N ALA A 27 -8.90 -5.20 7.08
CA ALA A 27 -10.16 -5.85 7.46
C ALA A 27 -10.65 -6.79 6.34
N ALA A 28 -10.58 -6.35 5.09
CA ALA A 28 -10.94 -7.18 3.95
C ALA A 28 -10.03 -8.40 3.80
N ARG A 29 -8.71 -8.26 4.02
CA ARG A 29 -7.78 -9.40 4.01
C ARG A 29 -8.18 -10.47 5.03
N LEU A 30 -8.61 -10.07 6.23
CA LEU A 30 -9.06 -11.00 7.27
C LEU A 30 -10.42 -11.63 6.94
N ALA A 31 -11.27 -10.94 6.19
CA ALA A 31 -12.58 -11.43 5.78
C ALA A 31 -12.55 -12.35 4.54
N LEU A 32 -11.49 -12.28 3.71
CA LEU A 32 -11.36 -13.07 2.48
C LEU A 32 -11.50 -14.58 2.70
N PRO A 33 -10.76 -15.22 3.64
CA PRO A 33 -10.90 -16.66 3.89
C PRO A 33 -12.28 -17.04 4.43
N LEU A 34 -13.04 -16.07 4.92
CA LEU A 34 -14.38 -16.26 5.49
C LEU A 34 -15.49 -16.08 4.43
N GLY A 35 -15.13 -15.89 3.16
CA GLY A 35 -16.07 -15.77 2.03
C GLY A 35 -16.99 -14.55 2.08
N SER A 36 -16.69 -13.56 2.93
CA SER A 36 -17.64 -12.53 3.34
C SER A 36 -17.32 -11.12 2.85
N VAL A 37 -16.40 -10.92 1.89
CA VAL A 37 -15.95 -9.56 1.50
C VAL A 37 -15.79 -9.34 0.00
N ARG A 38 -16.00 -8.09 -0.43
CA ARG A 38 -15.76 -7.65 -1.80
C ARG A 38 -14.27 -7.63 -2.11
N SER A 39 -13.86 -8.34 -3.16
CA SER A 39 -12.45 -8.44 -3.59
C SER A 39 -11.78 -7.07 -3.82
N ARG A 40 -12.52 -6.09 -4.34
CA ARG A 40 -12.03 -4.71 -4.57
C ARG A 40 -11.53 -4.01 -3.31
N LEU A 41 -12.08 -4.33 -2.14
CA LEU A 41 -11.61 -3.76 -0.86
C LEU A 41 -10.29 -4.38 -0.41
N ALA A 42 -10.11 -5.68 -0.68
CA ALA A 42 -8.86 -6.38 -0.39
C ALA A 42 -7.75 -6.03 -1.39
N TYR A 43 -8.09 -5.74 -2.65
CA TYR A 43 -7.13 -5.41 -3.71
C TYR A 43 -7.48 -4.06 -4.38
N PRO A 44 -7.22 -2.92 -3.71
CA PRO A 44 -7.49 -1.61 -4.29
C PRO A 44 -6.61 -1.35 -5.52
N VAL A 45 -7.21 -0.69 -6.52
CA VAL A 45 -6.49 -0.08 -7.63
C VAL A 45 -6.35 1.40 -7.33
N ILE A 46 -5.11 1.89 -7.24
CA ILE A 46 -4.79 3.31 -7.05
C ILE A 46 -4.18 3.88 -8.32
N ALA A 47 -4.22 5.20 -8.48
CA ALA A 47 -3.49 5.87 -9.52
C ALA A 47 -1.97 5.63 -9.33
N LEU A 48 -1.33 5.11 -10.37
CA LEU A 48 0.10 4.87 -10.41
C LEU A 48 0.80 5.88 -11.35
N PRO A 49 2.12 6.08 -11.21
CA PRO A 49 2.90 6.83 -12.19
C PRO A 49 2.74 6.24 -13.60
N LYS A 50 2.62 7.09 -14.62
CA LYS A 50 2.35 6.66 -16.02
C LYS A 50 3.42 5.77 -16.67
N ARG A 51 4.66 5.80 -16.17
CA ARG A 51 5.80 5.07 -16.76
C ARG A 51 6.48 4.25 -15.68
N LEU A 52 5.99 3.03 -15.50
CA LEU A 52 6.58 2.04 -14.59
C LEU A 52 7.45 1.07 -15.40
N PRO A 53 8.57 0.59 -14.83
CA PRO A 53 9.44 -0.39 -15.49
C PRO A 53 8.85 -1.82 -15.48
N VAL A 54 7.76 -2.03 -14.76
CA VAL A 54 7.10 -3.34 -14.58
C VAL A 54 5.58 -3.18 -14.65
N GLU A 55 4.88 -4.30 -14.77
CA GLU A 55 3.42 -4.37 -14.81
C GLU A 55 2.74 -3.66 -13.62
N PRO A 56 1.72 -2.81 -13.85
CA PRO A 56 0.97 -2.13 -12.79
C PRO A 56 0.42 -3.05 -11.70
N ALA A 57 -0.04 -4.25 -12.08
CA ALA A 57 -0.57 -5.23 -11.15
C ALA A 57 0.50 -5.72 -10.15
N LEU A 58 1.75 -5.88 -10.59
CA LEU A 58 2.87 -6.27 -9.73
C LEU A 58 3.18 -5.17 -8.72
N VAL A 59 3.19 -3.90 -9.15
CA VAL A 59 3.39 -2.76 -8.24
C VAL A 59 2.30 -2.71 -7.16
N LEU A 60 1.03 -2.89 -7.54
CA LEU A 60 -0.08 -2.94 -6.58
C LEU A 60 0.04 -4.12 -5.61
N ALA A 61 0.47 -5.29 -6.10
CA ALA A 61 0.69 -6.47 -5.26
C ALA A 61 1.80 -6.23 -4.23
N VAL A 62 2.92 -5.62 -4.63
CA VAL A 62 4.02 -5.24 -3.72
C VAL A 62 3.53 -4.22 -2.70
N ILE A 63 2.86 -3.14 -3.12
CA ILE A 63 2.31 -2.13 -2.20
C ILE A 63 1.37 -2.77 -1.16
N ARG A 64 0.52 -3.70 -1.61
CA ARG A 64 -0.41 -4.43 -0.74
C ARG A 64 0.35 -5.23 0.31
N GLN A 65 1.40 -5.95 -0.09
CA GLN A 65 2.19 -6.79 0.80
C GLN A 65 3.00 -5.95 1.81
N GLU A 66 3.62 -4.87 1.34
CA GLU A 66 4.55 -4.06 2.13
C GLU A 66 3.85 -3.13 3.13
N SER A 67 2.74 -2.50 2.72
CA SER A 67 2.14 -1.41 3.51
C SER A 67 0.63 -1.49 3.66
N GLU A 68 -0.02 -2.45 3.00
CA GLU A 68 -1.48 -2.51 2.90
C GLU A 68 -2.06 -1.17 2.39
N PHE A 69 -1.33 -0.47 1.51
CA PHE A 69 -1.65 0.87 0.98
C PHE A 69 -1.57 2.02 2.00
N ASN A 70 -0.90 1.84 3.15
CA ASN A 70 -0.62 2.93 4.07
C ASN A 70 0.60 3.75 3.61
N ALA A 71 0.35 4.88 2.95
CA ALA A 71 1.40 5.80 2.48
C ALA A 71 2.26 6.41 3.61
N ARG A 72 1.80 6.35 4.86
CA ARG A 72 2.50 6.87 6.04
C ARG A 72 3.17 5.75 6.86
N ALA A 73 3.11 4.49 6.40
CA ALA A 73 3.66 3.34 7.11
C ALA A 73 5.14 3.50 7.43
N ARG A 74 5.52 3.03 8.62
CA ARG A 74 6.90 2.99 9.11
C ARG A 74 7.16 1.68 9.83
N SER A 75 8.18 0.93 9.41
CA SER A 75 8.62 -0.27 10.13
C SER A 75 9.57 0.08 11.27
N GLY A 76 9.81 -0.89 12.17
CA GLY A 76 10.81 -0.77 13.24
C GLY A 76 12.23 -0.55 12.70
N ALA A 77 12.57 -1.15 11.55
CA ALA A 77 13.84 -0.92 10.85
C ALA A 77 13.90 0.44 10.13
N GLY A 78 12.80 1.20 10.10
CA GLY A 78 12.74 2.55 9.53
C GLY A 78 12.37 2.60 8.04
N ALA A 79 11.86 1.52 7.47
CA ALA A 79 11.27 1.47 6.13
C ALA A 79 10.05 2.40 6.04
N ARG A 80 9.78 2.98 4.85
CA ARG A 80 8.82 4.08 4.70
C ARG A 80 7.94 3.98 3.47
N GLY A 81 6.67 4.34 3.67
CA GLY A 81 5.73 4.57 2.59
C GLY A 81 5.12 3.29 2.02
N LEU A 82 4.54 3.42 0.83
CA LEU A 82 3.78 2.36 0.16
C LEU A 82 4.64 1.12 -0.15
N MET A 83 5.88 1.33 -0.57
CA MET A 83 6.81 0.27 -0.94
C MET A 83 7.85 -0.04 0.15
N GLN A 84 7.59 0.40 1.39
CA GLN A 84 8.46 0.17 2.56
C GLN A 84 9.97 0.28 2.26
N LEU A 85 10.37 1.41 1.71
CA LEU A 85 11.78 1.60 1.35
C LEU A 85 12.60 2.03 2.56
N LEU A 86 13.69 1.31 2.82
CA LEU A 86 14.73 1.77 3.74
C LEU A 86 15.40 3.03 3.17
N PRO A 87 15.73 4.04 4.00
CA PRO A 87 16.35 5.28 3.51
C PRO A 87 17.68 5.07 2.76
N SER A 88 18.46 4.06 3.13
CA SER A 88 19.70 3.68 2.44
C SER A 88 19.41 3.15 1.03
N THR A 89 18.52 2.17 0.90
CA THR A 89 18.09 1.59 -0.38
C THR A 89 17.48 2.64 -1.30
N ALA A 90 16.60 3.49 -0.77
CA ALA A 90 15.93 4.51 -1.56
C ALA A 90 16.89 5.60 -2.05
N ARG A 91 17.97 5.89 -1.31
CA ARG A 91 19.03 6.81 -1.78
C ARG A 91 19.76 6.24 -3.00
N LEU A 92 20.07 4.94 -2.97
CA LEU A 92 20.69 4.24 -4.10
C LEU A 92 19.75 4.19 -5.32
N ALA A 93 18.47 3.89 -5.09
CA ALA A 93 17.45 3.89 -6.15
C ALA A 93 17.29 5.28 -6.78
N ALA A 94 17.23 6.35 -5.97
CA ALA A 94 17.12 7.71 -6.47
C ALA A 94 18.31 8.10 -7.38
N ARG A 95 19.52 7.69 -7.01
CA ARG A 95 20.71 7.90 -7.85
C ARG A 95 20.59 7.18 -9.20
N ARG A 96 20.16 5.92 -9.20
CA ARG A 96 19.96 5.13 -10.44
C ARG A 96 18.86 5.73 -11.34
N ALA A 97 17.77 6.17 -10.73
CA ALA A 97 16.64 6.80 -11.42
C ALA A 97 16.90 8.27 -11.81
N ARG A 98 18.08 8.83 -11.51
CA ARG A 98 18.43 10.25 -11.73
C ARG A 98 17.42 11.22 -11.07
N LEU A 99 16.91 10.86 -9.90
CA LEU A 99 15.98 11.66 -9.10
C LEU A 99 16.71 12.30 -7.91
N LYS A 100 16.31 13.54 -7.56
CA LYS A 100 16.80 14.19 -6.34
C LYS A 100 16.33 13.43 -5.10
N TRP A 101 17.30 12.95 -4.31
CA TRP A 101 17.03 12.24 -3.07
C TRP A 101 16.32 13.12 -2.03
N SER A 102 15.25 12.61 -1.41
CA SER A 102 14.60 13.23 -0.25
C SER A 102 13.96 12.19 0.67
N ARG A 103 14.46 12.10 1.91
CA ARG A 103 13.90 11.20 2.94
C ARG A 103 12.46 11.56 3.30
N ARG A 104 12.11 12.85 3.34
CA ARG A 104 10.75 13.32 3.68
C ARG A 104 9.72 12.89 2.64
N ARG A 105 10.10 12.87 1.36
CA ARG A 105 9.20 12.48 0.25
C ARG A 105 8.79 11.01 0.31
N LEU A 106 9.57 10.13 0.94
CA LEU A 106 9.22 8.71 1.08
C LEU A 106 7.86 8.46 1.75
N SER A 107 7.39 9.35 2.62
CA SER A 107 6.10 9.20 3.32
C SER A 107 5.07 10.27 2.95
N ARG A 108 5.45 11.27 2.13
CA ARG A 108 4.58 12.40 1.77
C ARG A 108 4.24 12.46 0.28
N ASP A 109 5.00 11.75 -0.55
CA ASP A 109 4.87 11.74 -2.00
C ASP A 109 4.83 10.29 -2.46
N THR A 110 3.62 9.78 -2.65
CA THR A 110 3.37 8.39 -3.04
C THR A 110 3.97 8.07 -4.40
N ALA A 111 3.87 9.00 -5.36
CA ALA A 111 4.45 8.82 -6.69
C ALA A 111 5.98 8.72 -6.63
N TYR A 112 6.65 9.53 -5.80
CA TYR A 112 8.09 9.41 -5.56
C TYR A 112 8.45 8.09 -4.87
N ASN A 113 7.69 7.67 -3.86
CA ASN A 113 7.94 6.38 -3.20
C ASN A 113 7.77 5.21 -4.18
N ILE A 114 6.74 5.24 -5.02
CA ILE A 114 6.48 4.21 -6.04
C ILE A 114 7.55 4.19 -7.12
N ARG A 115 8.06 5.35 -7.55
CA ARG A 115 9.14 5.41 -8.56
C ARG A 115 10.48 4.87 -8.07
N LEU A 116 10.70 4.82 -6.75
CA LEU A 116 11.96 4.39 -6.16
C LEU A 116 11.98 2.92 -5.73
N GLY A 117 10.82 2.31 -5.52
CA GLY A 117 10.71 0.87 -5.26
C GLY A 117 10.67 0.10 -6.55
#